data_AF-A0A3N0Y9Y5-F1
#
_entry.id   AF-A0A3N0Y9Y5-F1
#
_cell.length_a   1.000
_cell.length_b   1.000
_cell.length_c   1.000
_cell.angle_alpha   90.00
_cell.angle_beta   90.00
_cell.angle_gamma   90.00
#
_symmetry.space_group_name_H-M   'P 1'
#
loop_
_entity.id
_entity.type
_entity.pdbx_description
1 polymer ?
#
loop_
_entity_poly.entity_id
_entity_poly.type
_entity_poly.pdbx_seq_one_letter_code
_entity_poly.pdbx_strand_id
1 'polypeptide(L)'
;MAAQARALVAARWLADAVKSNRVGPNLRLLDASWYLPKMKRNSRAEFEQTHIPGASFFDIDDCCDKSSEFDHMLPSEGEFADYVGNLGIGNNTHVVVYDASDFGSFSAPRVWWMFRVFGHNSVSVLDGGLKNWLREGHPVTDKYSKPARADFKSSFNKSWVKTYEDVLNNIKTNAFQVVDARANGRFRGVEPEPRANTEPGHIPGSINMPFQSFMDSTSGLEHPVEELTKLFQQAGVDMQKPFWVTCGSGVTACHIALAAHLCGHPEGFVAVPTKNPDGTMNLMNWECAIPGKKGTLWEGGLYKLRMFFKDDYPSSPPKCKFEPPIFHPNVYPSGTVCLSILEEEKDWRPAITIKQILLGIQELLNEPNIQDPAQAEAYTTYCQNRMDYEKRVRAQAKRFAPT
;
A
#
# COMPACT_ATOMS: atom_id res chain seq x y z
N MET A 1 -12.37 5.97 13.11
CA MET A 1 -11.49 5.31 12.12
C MET A 1 -11.48 6.18 10.88
N ALA A 2 -10.37 6.88 10.65
CA ALA A 2 -10.10 7.46 9.34
C ALA A 2 -10.12 6.34 8.30
N ALA A 3 -10.61 6.61 7.09
CA ALA A 3 -10.46 5.69 5.97
C ALA A 3 -8.98 5.27 5.87
N GLN A 4 -8.71 4.00 5.56
CA GLN A 4 -7.33 3.53 5.36
C GLN A 4 -6.69 4.41 4.29
N ALA A 5 -5.69 5.20 4.65
CA ALA A 5 -5.00 6.05 3.70
C ALA A 5 -4.32 5.15 2.65
N ARG A 6 -4.28 5.63 1.41
CA ARG A 6 -3.52 4.94 0.36
C ARG A 6 -2.06 4.88 0.79
N ALA A 7 -1.37 3.78 0.52
CA ALA A 7 0.05 3.69 0.86
C ALA A 7 0.93 4.54 -0.07
N LEU A 8 0.46 4.85 -1.29
CA LEU A 8 1.11 5.77 -2.22
C LEU A 8 0.21 6.96 -2.54
N VAL A 9 0.82 8.13 -2.71
CA VAL A 9 0.17 9.33 -3.27
C VAL A 9 1.02 9.90 -4.41
N ALA A 10 0.35 10.34 -5.47
CA ALA A 10 1.03 10.96 -6.61
C ALA A 10 1.49 12.39 -6.30
N ALA A 11 2.58 12.83 -6.92
CA ALA A 11 3.09 14.20 -6.82
C ALA A 11 2.02 15.26 -7.13
N ARG A 12 1.23 15.06 -8.18
CA ARG A 12 0.11 15.94 -8.54
C ARG A 12 -0.93 16.07 -7.43
N TRP A 13 -1.34 14.97 -6.79
CA TRP A 13 -2.31 14.99 -5.70
C TRP A 13 -1.80 15.83 -4.52
N LEU A 14 -0.51 15.66 -4.19
CA LEU A 14 0.11 16.40 -3.10
C LEU A 14 0.31 17.88 -3.48
N ALA A 15 0.67 18.17 -4.73
CA ALA A 15 0.79 19.54 -5.23
C ALA A 15 -0.54 20.30 -5.15
N ASP A 16 -1.66 19.65 -5.48
CA ASP A 16 -2.98 20.22 -5.32
C ASP A 16 -3.32 20.44 -3.83
N ALA A 17 -2.89 19.52 -2.93
CA ALA A 17 -3.04 19.72 -1.48
C ALA A 17 -2.24 20.92 -0.96
N VAL A 18 -1.01 21.11 -1.42
CA VAL A 18 -0.16 22.26 -1.09
C VAL A 18 -0.79 23.56 -1.60
N LYS A 19 -1.20 23.60 -2.87
CA LYS A 19 -1.83 24.78 -3.50
C LYS A 19 -3.14 25.19 -2.81
N SER A 20 -3.94 24.21 -2.36
CA SER A 20 -5.17 24.46 -1.62
C SER A 20 -4.95 24.66 -0.12
N ASN A 21 -3.71 24.86 0.34
CA ASN A 21 -3.35 25.11 1.74
C ASN A 21 -3.90 24.05 2.72
N ARG A 22 -3.90 22.78 2.29
CA ARG A 22 -4.38 21.64 3.11
C ARG A 22 -3.32 21.08 4.06
N VAL A 23 -2.05 21.44 3.88
CA VAL A 23 -0.95 21.04 4.77
C VAL A 23 -1.11 21.73 6.12
N GLY A 24 -1.16 20.95 7.20
CA GLY A 24 -1.49 21.42 8.54
C GLY A 24 -1.79 20.25 9.51
N PRO A 25 -2.61 20.46 10.55
CA PRO A 25 -2.90 19.41 11.54
C PRO A 25 -3.50 18.11 10.97
N ASN A 26 -4.23 18.20 9.84
CA ASN A 26 -4.88 17.06 9.20
C ASN A 26 -4.02 16.41 8.08
N LEU A 27 -2.97 17.09 7.61
CA LEU A 27 -2.05 16.58 6.57
C LEU A 27 -0.64 17.08 6.86
N ARG A 28 0.26 16.19 7.25
CA ARG A 28 1.67 16.50 7.52
C ARG A 28 2.57 15.85 6.49
N LEU A 29 3.59 16.60 6.07
CA LEU A 29 4.59 16.14 5.11
C LEU A 29 5.91 15.93 5.84
N LEU A 30 6.55 14.80 5.60
CA LEU A 30 7.83 14.45 6.19
C LEU A 30 8.86 14.19 5.10
N ASP A 31 9.96 14.94 5.16
CA ASP A 31 11.18 14.56 4.46
C ASP A 31 11.95 13.59 5.37
N ALA A 32 12.02 12.33 4.95
CA ALA A 32 12.69 11.26 5.69
C ALA A 32 14.05 10.90 5.08
N SER A 33 14.67 11.82 4.34
CA SER A 33 15.93 11.58 3.64
C SER A 33 17.04 11.09 4.56
N TRP A 34 17.59 9.94 4.21
CA TRP A 34 18.79 9.40 4.82
C TRP A 34 19.67 8.76 3.74
N TYR A 35 20.97 8.95 3.83
CA TYR A 35 21.93 8.46 2.83
C TYR A 35 22.99 7.59 3.49
N LEU A 36 23.46 6.59 2.73
CA LEU A 36 24.62 5.83 3.15
C LEU A 36 25.83 6.77 3.28
N PRO A 37 26.71 6.60 4.30
CA PRO A 37 27.84 7.50 4.53
C PRO A 37 28.74 7.73 3.29
N LYS A 38 28.90 6.70 2.45
CA LYS A 38 29.71 6.77 1.21
C LYS A 38 29.15 7.72 0.14
N MET A 39 27.87 8.09 0.21
CA MET A 39 27.26 9.06 -0.70
C MET A 39 27.70 10.50 -0.40
N LYS A 40 28.25 10.77 0.80
CA LYS A 40 28.72 12.10 1.22
C LYS A 40 27.69 13.22 1.04
N ARG A 41 26.41 12.88 1.19
CA ARG A 41 25.27 13.81 1.18
C ARG A 41 24.84 14.10 2.60
N ASN A 42 24.32 15.30 2.84
CA ASN A 42 23.79 15.71 4.14
C ASN A 42 22.30 16.02 3.98
N SER A 43 21.45 15.06 4.38
CA SER A 43 20.01 15.15 4.19
C SER A 43 19.38 16.34 4.91
N ARG A 44 19.84 16.67 6.11
CA ARG A 44 19.35 17.84 6.86
C ARG A 44 19.69 19.15 6.16
N ALA A 45 20.93 19.31 5.69
CA ALA A 45 21.35 20.50 4.96
C ALA A 45 20.64 20.63 3.60
N GLU A 46 20.37 19.51 2.93
CA GLU A 46 19.57 19.49 1.69
C GLU A 46 18.12 19.91 1.96
N PHE A 47 17.49 19.38 3.02
CA PHE A 47 16.15 19.79 3.45
C PHE A 47 16.10 21.29 3.74
N GLU A 48 17.05 21.83 4.51
CA GLU A 48 17.11 23.26 4.84
C GLU A 48 17.18 24.16 3.60
N GLN A 49 17.80 23.69 2.52
CA GLN A 49 17.90 24.41 1.25
C GLN A 49 16.66 24.23 0.36
N THR A 50 16.07 23.03 0.34
CA THR A 50 14.99 22.69 -0.60
C THR A 50 14.13 21.56 -0.05
N HIS A 51 12.88 21.89 0.28
CA HIS A 51 11.86 20.93 0.68
C HIS A 51 10.47 21.30 0.15
N ILE A 52 9.54 20.35 0.20
CA ILE A 52 8.13 20.59 -0.12
C ILE A 52 7.52 21.57 0.91
N PRO A 53 6.80 22.64 0.49
CA PRO A 53 6.26 23.62 1.43
C PRO A 53 5.42 23.00 2.55
N GLY A 54 5.75 23.36 3.79
CA GLY A 54 5.07 22.85 4.99
C GLY A 54 5.58 21.49 5.49
N ALA A 55 6.59 20.89 4.85
CA ALA A 55 7.23 19.69 5.33
C ALA A 55 8.07 19.93 6.59
N SER A 56 8.22 18.88 7.39
CA SER A 56 9.21 18.80 8.47
C SER A 56 10.21 17.69 8.17
N PHE A 57 11.43 17.83 8.67
CA PHE A 57 12.45 16.80 8.54
C PHE A 57 12.22 15.71 9.59
N PHE A 58 12.12 14.46 9.14
CA PHE A 58 12.11 13.26 9.98
C PHE A 58 13.49 12.61 9.89
N ASP A 59 14.20 12.67 11.00
CA ASP A 59 15.55 12.13 11.14
C ASP A 59 15.49 10.72 11.75
N ILE A 60 15.75 9.70 10.93
CA ILE A 60 15.72 8.31 11.38
C ILE A 60 16.85 7.98 12.37
N ASP A 61 17.92 8.77 12.39
CA ASP A 61 19.02 8.62 13.36
C ASP A 61 18.66 9.26 14.72
N ASP A 62 17.73 10.22 14.74
CA ASP A 62 17.16 10.72 15.99
C ASP A 62 15.98 9.87 16.50
N CYS A 63 15.17 9.33 15.60
CA CYS A 63 14.00 8.50 15.94
C CYS A 63 14.33 7.00 15.91
N CYS A 64 15.37 6.60 16.64
CA CYS A 64 15.79 5.21 16.79
C CYS A 64 16.17 4.91 18.25
N ASP A 65 16.31 3.63 18.59
CA ASP A 65 16.90 3.22 19.87
C ASP A 65 18.41 3.50 19.87
N LYS A 66 18.78 4.60 20.56
CA LYS A 66 20.16 5.06 20.69
C LYS A 66 21.01 4.21 21.66
N SER A 67 20.40 3.28 22.39
CA SER A 67 21.09 2.36 23.30
C SER A 67 21.54 1.07 22.64
N SER A 68 20.98 0.75 21.47
CA SER A 68 21.32 -0.43 20.69
C SER A 68 22.70 -0.29 20.02
N GLU A 69 23.49 -1.36 20.03
CA GLU A 69 24.72 -1.48 19.24
C GLU A 69 24.45 -1.70 17.74
N PHE A 70 23.20 -1.98 17.37
CA PHE A 70 22.75 -2.18 15.99
C PHE A 70 22.10 -0.93 15.38
N ASP A 71 22.29 -0.76 14.08
CA ASP A 71 21.79 0.37 13.28
C ASP A 71 20.26 0.42 13.20
N HIS A 72 19.70 1.64 13.29
CA HIS A 72 18.30 1.95 12.98
C HIS A 72 17.27 1.05 13.67
N MET A 73 17.52 0.68 14.93
CA MET A 73 16.55 -0.05 15.73
C MET A 73 15.35 0.84 16.06
N LEU A 74 14.16 0.21 16.16
CA LEU A 74 12.96 0.94 16.53
C LEU A 74 13.14 1.63 17.90
N PRO A 75 12.72 2.90 18.05
CA PRO A 75 12.67 3.54 19.36
C PRO A 75 11.56 2.90 20.22
N SER A 76 11.49 3.28 21.50
CA SER A 76 10.33 2.93 22.32
C SER A 76 9.05 3.64 21.85
N GLU A 77 7.90 3.14 22.31
CA GLU A 77 6.59 3.75 22.04
C GLU A 77 6.50 5.22 22.46
N GLY A 78 7.03 5.55 23.64
CA GLY A 78 7.05 6.91 24.16
C GLY A 78 7.94 7.83 23.33
N GLU A 79 9.15 7.39 23.00
CA GLU A 79 10.09 8.17 22.17
C GLU A 79 9.53 8.43 20.78
N PHE A 80 8.91 7.44 20.13
CA PHE A 80 8.26 7.65 18.84
C PHE A 80 7.10 8.66 18.96
N ALA A 81 6.22 8.48 19.95
CA ALA A 81 5.07 9.35 20.15
C ALA A 81 5.47 10.81 20.41
N ASP A 82 6.48 11.04 21.26
CA ASP A 82 7.00 12.38 21.54
C ASP A 82 7.68 12.99 20.31
N TYR A 83 8.46 12.19 19.57
CA TYR A 83 9.14 12.63 18.36
C TYR A 83 8.15 13.13 17.31
N VAL A 84 7.16 12.29 16.93
CA VAL A 84 6.19 12.67 15.90
C VAL A 84 5.19 13.73 16.38
N GLY A 85 4.89 13.75 17.69
CA GLY A 85 4.09 14.80 18.31
C GLY A 85 4.74 16.18 18.16
N ASN A 86 6.07 16.28 18.31
CA ASN A 86 6.83 17.51 18.07
C ASN A 86 6.87 17.94 16.59
N LEU A 87 6.59 17.01 15.67
CA LEU A 87 6.37 17.29 14.24
C LEU A 87 4.90 17.65 13.94
N GLY A 88 4.08 17.83 14.98
CA GLY A 88 2.68 18.23 14.87
C GLY A 88 1.78 17.17 14.27
N ILE A 89 2.10 15.90 14.50
CA ILE A 89 1.34 14.73 14.04
C ILE A 89 0.53 14.19 15.21
N GLY A 90 -0.79 14.13 15.05
CA GLY A 90 -1.70 13.44 15.96
C GLY A 90 -2.32 12.20 15.33
N ASN A 91 -3.11 11.46 16.10
CA ASN A 91 -3.70 10.19 15.64
C ASN A 91 -4.66 10.33 14.43
N ASN A 92 -5.18 11.53 14.16
CA ASN A 92 -6.08 11.82 13.03
C ASN A 92 -5.38 12.45 11.83
N THR A 93 -4.08 12.74 11.93
CA THR A 93 -3.30 13.35 10.86
C THR A 93 -3.10 12.34 9.73
N HIS A 94 -3.20 12.77 8.47
CA HIS A 94 -2.66 12.03 7.33
C HIS A 94 -1.19 12.41 7.16
N VAL A 95 -0.29 11.45 7.26
CA VAL A 95 1.15 11.66 7.06
C VAL A 95 1.54 11.27 5.63
N VAL A 96 2.24 12.15 4.92
CA VAL A 96 2.87 11.81 3.63
C VAL A 96 4.38 11.93 3.79
N VAL A 97 5.08 10.84 3.53
CA VAL A 97 6.53 10.73 3.68
C VAL A 97 7.18 10.72 2.30
N TYR A 98 8.28 11.44 2.12
CA TYR A 98 9.11 11.36 0.92
C TYR A 98 10.59 11.36 1.32
N ASP A 99 11.47 11.07 0.36
CA ASP A 99 12.90 11.34 0.47
C ASP A 99 13.45 11.90 -0.84
N ALA A 100 14.68 12.39 -0.80
CA ALA A 100 15.40 13.01 -1.92
C ALA A 100 16.43 12.07 -2.57
N SER A 101 16.15 10.76 -2.52
CA SER A 101 16.97 9.75 -3.19
C SER A 101 16.90 9.85 -4.71
N ASP A 102 18.04 9.61 -5.36
CA ASP A 102 18.14 9.56 -6.82
C ASP A 102 17.37 8.37 -7.44
N PHE A 103 17.03 7.36 -6.62
CA PHE A 103 16.17 6.25 -7.02
C PHE A 103 14.69 6.64 -7.06
N GLY A 104 14.29 7.79 -6.50
CA GLY A 104 12.90 8.19 -6.29
C GLY A 104 12.41 7.86 -4.88
N SER A 105 12.86 6.74 -4.29
CA SER A 105 12.57 6.37 -2.91
C SER A 105 13.69 5.49 -2.34
N PHE A 106 14.01 5.66 -1.05
CA PHE A 106 15.02 4.87 -0.34
C PHE A 106 14.67 4.65 1.13
N SER A 107 14.47 5.74 1.88
CA SER A 107 14.30 5.76 3.34
C SER A 107 12.86 6.08 3.74
N ALA A 108 12.08 6.74 2.89
CA ALA A 108 10.67 7.04 3.15
C ALA A 108 9.80 5.80 3.50
N PRO A 109 9.95 4.63 2.83
CA PRO A 109 9.19 3.44 3.21
C PRO A 109 9.49 2.95 4.63
N ARG A 110 10.69 3.21 5.17
CA ARG A 110 11.00 2.89 6.57
C ARG A 110 10.12 3.69 7.52
N VAL A 111 10.00 4.99 7.31
CA VAL A 111 9.18 5.86 8.15
C VAL A 111 7.69 5.55 7.98
N TRP A 112 7.23 5.26 6.75
CA TRP A 112 5.88 4.74 6.50
C TRP A 112 5.61 3.47 7.33
N TRP A 113 6.54 2.52 7.33
CA TRP A 113 6.42 1.30 8.13
C TRP A 113 6.45 1.59 9.63
N MET A 114 7.30 2.53 10.09
CA MET A 114 7.38 2.97 11.50
C MET A 114 6.03 3.48 12.02
N PHE A 115 5.35 4.37 11.28
CA PHE A 115 4.01 4.82 11.66
C PHE A 115 3.04 3.65 11.83
N ARG A 116 3.06 2.69 10.90
CA ARG A 116 2.15 1.55 10.92
C ARG A 116 2.43 0.56 12.04
N VAL A 117 3.70 0.25 12.31
CA VAL A 117 4.07 -0.60 13.46
C VAL A 117 3.70 0.07 14.78
N PHE A 118 3.68 1.40 14.86
CA PHE A 118 3.16 2.13 16.03
C PHE A 118 1.65 2.43 15.97
N GLY A 119 0.90 1.75 15.10
CA GLY A 119 -0.57 1.77 15.09
C GLY A 119 -1.21 2.89 14.28
N HIS A 120 -0.44 3.67 13.52
CA HIS A 120 -0.93 4.78 12.71
C HIS A 120 -0.97 4.40 11.23
N ASN A 121 -2.17 4.04 10.74
CA ASN A 121 -2.39 3.60 9.36
C ASN A 121 -2.65 4.75 8.36
N SER A 122 -2.84 5.98 8.83
CA SER A 122 -3.09 7.14 7.99
C SER A 122 -1.78 7.73 7.45
N VAL A 123 -0.99 6.90 6.75
CA VAL A 123 0.35 7.25 6.27
C VAL A 123 0.57 6.76 4.84
N SER A 124 1.17 7.62 4.02
CA SER A 124 1.49 7.38 2.61
C SER A 124 2.95 7.70 2.32
N VAL A 125 3.50 7.10 1.28
CA VAL A 125 4.75 7.51 0.62
C VAL A 125 4.42 8.34 -0.62
N LEU A 126 5.16 9.41 -0.87
CA LEU A 126 5.10 10.17 -2.11
C LEU A 126 5.77 9.36 -3.23
N ASP A 127 4.98 8.92 -4.21
CA ASP A 127 5.49 8.10 -5.31
C ASP A 127 6.47 8.91 -6.19
N GLY A 128 7.69 8.40 -6.35
CA GLY A 128 8.80 9.09 -7.00
C GLY A 128 9.52 10.18 -6.18
N GLY A 129 9.10 10.40 -4.93
CA GLY A 129 9.77 11.27 -3.96
C GLY A 129 10.02 12.71 -4.42
N LEU A 130 11.03 13.36 -3.83
CA LEU A 130 11.40 14.73 -4.20
C LEU A 130 11.95 14.79 -5.64
N LYS A 131 12.59 13.72 -6.11
CA LYS A 131 13.10 13.60 -7.49
C LYS A 131 12.01 13.93 -8.52
N ASN A 132 10.84 13.30 -8.40
CA ASN A 132 9.76 13.52 -9.34
C ASN A 132 8.98 14.80 -9.06
N TRP A 133 8.86 15.19 -7.79
CA TRP A 133 8.32 16.50 -7.42
C TRP A 133 9.03 17.65 -8.16
N LEU A 134 10.36 17.63 -8.17
CA LEU A 134 11.20 18.60 -8.88
C LEU A 134 11.06 18.46 -10.39
N ARG A 135 11.11 17.24 -10.93
CA ARG A 135 10.98 16.98 -12.37
C ARG A 135 9.66 17.49 -12.95
N GLU A 136 8.59 17.42 -12.18
CA GLU A 136 7.26 17.92 -12.57
C GLU A 136 7.08 19.42 -12.34
N GLY A 137 8.09 20.12 -11.81
CA GLY A 137 8.06 21.57 -11.60
C GLY A 137 7.16 22.03 -10.46
N HIS A 138 6.92 21.17 -9.46
CA HIS A 138 6.12 21.53 -8.29
C HIS A 138 6.91 22.42 -7.32
N PRO A 139 6.24 23.27 -6.51
CA PRO A 139 6.91 24.28 -5.69
C PRO A 139 7.76 23.67 -4.57
N VAL A 140 8.90 24.30 -4.29
CA VAL A 140 9.79 23.99 -3.17
C VAL A 140 10.10 25.27 -2.38
N THR A 141 10.62 25.12 -1.16
CA THR A 141 11.01 26.23 -0.30
C THR A 141 12.20 25.87 0.58
N ASP A 142 12.88 26.89 1.08
CA ASP A 142 13.85 26.88 2.17
C ASP A 142 13.24 27.37 3.51
N LYS A 143 11.97 27.80 3.50
CA LYS A 143 11.29 28.36 4.67
C LYS A 143 10.71 27.28 5.56
N TYR A 144 11.39 27.00 6.66
CA TYR A 144 10.88 26.10 7.68
C TYR A 144 9.93 26.82 8.66
N SER A 145 8.77 26.22 8.90
CA SER A 145 7.83 26.65 9.95
C SER A 145 7.59 25.49 10.92
N LYS A 146 8.08 25.65 12.15
CA LYS A 146 7.92 24.62 13.19
C LYS A 146 6.43 24.43 13.53
N PRO A 147 5.88 23.23 13.39
CA PRO A 147 4.48 22.98 13.73
C PRO A 147 4.24 23.04 15.23
N ALA A 148 3.02 23.39 15.64
CA ALA A 148 2.59 23.21 17.01
C ALA A 148 2.60 21.71 17.36
N ARG A 149 3.05 21.38 18.58
CA ARG A 149 3.03 20.00 19.08
C ARG A 149 1.60 19.46 19.07
N ALA A 150 1.45 18.20 18.67
CA ALA A 150 0.21 17.45 18.76
C ALA A 150 0.40 16.23 19.68
N ASP A 151 -0.69 15.73 20.23
CA ASP A 151 -0.67 14.49 21.01
C ASP A 151 -0.83 13.28 20.08
N PHE A 152 0.15 12.39 20.14
CA PHE A 152 0.17 11.13 19.43
C PHE A 152 0.08 9.97 20.43
N LYS A 153 -0.74 8.96 20.14
CA LYS A 153 -0.87 7.78 20.98
C LYS A 153 -0.40 6.57 20.18
N SER A 154 0.77 6.06 20.52
CA SER A 154 1.28 4.85 19.89
C SER A 154 0.51 3.61 20.35
N SER A 155 0.49 2.61 19.48
CA SER A 155 0.06 1.25 19.81
C SER A 155 0.98 0.28 19.05
N PHE A 156 2.08 -0.13 19.68
CA PHE A 156 3.07 -0.99 19.05
C PHE A 156 2.50 -2.36 18.67
N ASN A 157 2.59 -2.70 17.38
CA ASN A 157 2.18 -3.97 16.85
C ASN A 157 3.37 -4.92 16.71
N LYS A 158 3.55 -5.77 17.73
CA LYS A 158 4.59 -6.81 17.77
C LYS A 158 4.57 -7.75 16.56
N SER A 159 3.42 -7.96 15.92
CA SER A 159 3.29 -8.85 14.76
C SER A 159 3.92 -8.27 13.48
N TRP A 160 4.54 -7.09 13.54
CA TRP A 160 5.22 -6.43 12.43
C TRP A 160 6.75 -6.47 12.56
N VAL A 161 7.28 -7.09 13.63
CA VAL A 161 8.71 -7.18 13.90
C VAL A 161 9.09 -8.63 14.14
N LYS A 162 10.29 -9.02 13.68
CA LYS A 162 10.94 -10.28 14.03
C LYS A 162 12.24 -10.01 14.75
N THR A 163 12.49 -10.77 15.81
CA THR A 163 13.74 -10.69 16.56
C THR A 163 14.82 -11.58 15.94
N TYR A 164 16.04 -11.45 16.43
CA TYR A 164 17.13 -12.35 16.08
C TYR A 164 16.76 -13.82 16.36
N GLU A 165 16.15 -14.09 17.53
CA GLU A 165 15.76 -15.44 17.97
C GLU A 165 14.68 -16.03 17.06
N ASP A 166 13.70 -15.23 16.64
CA ASP A 166 12.68 -15.66 15.68
C ASP A 166 13.32 -16.14 14.37
N VAL A 167 14.25 -15.36 13.83
CA VAL A 167 14.93 -15.66 12.56
C VAL A 167 15.83 -16.88 12.71
N LEU A 168 16.58 -16.98 13.82
CA LEU A 168 17.44 -18.12 14.11
C LEU A 168 16.64 -19.42 14.25
N ASN A 169 15.47 -19.35 14.90
CA ASN A 169 14.55 -20.49 14.98
C ASN A 169 13.99 -20.86 13.60
N ASN A 170 13.64 -19.86 12.78
CA ASN A 170 13.09 -20.09 11.45
C ASN A 170 14.04 -20.79 10.48
N ILE A 171 15.36 -20.60 10.63
CA ILE A 171 16.37 -21.36 9.86
C ILE A 171 16.20 -22.87 10.06
N LYS A 172 15.72 -23.30 11.23
CA LYS A 172 15.48 -24.72 11.55
C LYS A 172 14.08 -25.18 11.14
N THR A 173 13.07 -24.32 11.33
CA THR A 173 11.67 -24.72 11.19
C THR A 173 11.07 -24.45 9.82
N ASN A 174 11.64 -23.53 9.03
CA ASN A 174 11.08 -23.04 7.77
C ASN A 174 9.60 -22.64 7.90
N ALA A 175 9.24 -22.00 9.01
CA ALA A 175 7.86 -21.62 9.32
C ALA A 175 7.39 -20.42 8.47
N PHE A 176 8.33 -19.60 8.01
CA PHE A 176 8.07 -18.45 7.14
C PHE A 176 9.23 -18.23 6.16
N GLN A 177 8.94 -17.57 5.05
CA GLN A 177 9.95 -17.18 4.07
C GLN A 177 10.68 -15.92 4.57
N VAL A 178 11.97 -15.77 4.23
CA VAL A 178 12.75 -14.56 4.55
C VAL A 178 13.19 -13.91 3.25
N VAL A 179 12.88 -12.63 3.05
CA VAL A 179 13.15 -11.90 1.81
C VAL A 179 14.08 -10.72 2.09
N ASP A 180 15.25 -10.68 1.45
CA ASP A 180 16.31 -9.70 1.66
C ASP A 180 16.34 -8.64 0.55
N ALA A 181 16.24 -7.37 0.94
CA ALA A 181 16.18 -6.22 0.03
C ALA A 181 17.55 -5.66 -0.43
N ARG A 182 18.67 -6.24 0.02
CA ARG A 182 20.01 -5.77 -0.36
C ARG A 182 20.30 -6.06 -1.84
N ALA A 183 21.25 -5.30 -2.38
CA ALA A 183 21.80 -5.54 -3.72
C ALA A 183 22.31 -6.98 -3.85
N ASN A 184 22.19 -7.56 -5.04
CA ASN A 184 22.50 -8.96 -5.28
C ASN A 184 23.94 -9.32 -4.94
N GLY A 185 24.91 -8.44 -5.23
CA GLY A 185 26.32 -8.69 -4.91
C GLY A 185 26.57 -8.81 -3.41
N ARG A 186 25.97 -7.93 -2.60
CA ARG A 186 26.04 -7.99 -1.12
C ARG A 186 25.37 -9.25 -0.56
N PHE A 187 24.21 -9.61 -1.09
CA PHE A 187 23.51 -10.83 -0.70
C PHE A 187 24.34 -12.09 -1.01
N ARG A 188 24.98 -12.13 -2.16
CA ARG A 188 25.81 -13.27 -2.62
C ARG A 188 27.20 -13.33 -1.98
N GLY A 189 27.60 -12.31 -1.22
CA GLY A 189 28.94 -12.27 -0.62
C GLY A 189 30.05 -11.82 -1.55
N VAL A 190 29.73 -11.18 -2.69
CA VAL A 190 30.71 -10.78 -3.72
C VAL A 190 30.96 -9.27 -3.77
N GLU A 191 30.13 -8.47 -3.09
CA GLU A 191 30.33 -7.02 -2.92
C GLU A 191 30.36 -6.67 -1.43
N PRO A 192 31.21 -5.70 -1.02
CA PRO A 192 31.38 -5.36 0.39
C PRO A 192 30.14 -4.67 0.98
N GLU A 193 29.91 -4.89 2.27
CA GLU A 193 28.92 -4.14 3.03
C GLU A 193 29.35 -2.67 3.21
N PRO A 194 28.40 -1.73 3.33
CA PRO A 194 28.69 -0.33 3.64
C PRO A 194 29.30 -0.10 5.02
N ARG A 195 29.07 -1.00 5.98
CA ARG A 195 29.58 -0.87 7.34
C ARG A 195 30.97 -1.50 7.45
N ALA A 196 31.83 -0.85 8.22
CA ALA A 196 33.09 -1.45 8.63
C ALA A 196 32.81 -2.71 9.47
N ASN A 197 33.67 -3.72 9.36
CA ASN A 197 33.61 -4.96 10.15
C ASN A 197 32.33 -5.82 9.95
N THR A 198 31.62 -5.63 8.84
CA THR A 198 30.52 -6.52 8.44
C THR A 198 30.89 -7.18 7.12
N GLU A 199 31.00 -8.51 7.11
CA GLU A 199 31.21 -9.27 5.88
C GLU A 199 29.89 -9.44 5.11
N PRO A 200 29.92 -9.47 3.77
CA PRO A 200 28.73 -9.72 2.97
C PRO A 200 28.30 -11.19 3.02
N GLY A 201 27.10 -11.49 2.50
CA GLY A 201 26.46 -12.80 2.62
C GLY A 201 24.99 -12.67 3.02
N HIS A 202 24.31 -13.78 3.28
CA HIS A 202 22.88 -13.81 3.57
C HIS A 202 22.47 -14.87 4.59
N ILE A 203 21.27 -14.71 5.15
CA ILE A 203 20.66 -15.68 6.06
C ILE A 203 20.34 -16.96 5.27
N PRO A 204 20.70 -18.16 5.75
CA PRO A 204 20.39 -19.42 5.06
C PRO A 204 18.91 -19.55 4.70
N GLY A 205 18.62 -19.90 3.44
CA GLY A 205 17.25 -20.08 2.94
C GLY A 205 16.50 -18.78 2.60
N SER A 206 17.14 -17.61 2.76
CA SER A 206 16.53 -16.34 2.34
C SER A 206 16.49 -16.16 0.82
N ILE A 207 15.52 -15.38 0.36
CA ILE A 207 15.27 -15.02 -1.03
C ILE A 207 15.72 -13.57 -1.25
N ASN A 208 16.42 -13.27 -2.33
CA ASN A 208 16.86 -11.90 -2.61
C ASN A 208 15.90 -11.17 -3.55
N MET A 209 15.42 -10.01 -3.12
CA MET A 209 14.63 -9.07 -3.94
C MET A 209 15.19 -7.65 -3.73
N PRO A 210 16.23 -7.24 -4.48
CA PRO A 210 16.87 -5.94 -4.31
C PRO A 210 15.87 -4.79 -4.40
N PHE A 211 15.88 -3.86 -3.43
CA PHE A 211 14.83 -2.85 -3.32
C PHE A 211 14.62 -2.01 -4.60
N GLN A 212 15.68 -1.79 -5.39
CA GLN A 212 15.58 -1.03 -6.63
C GLN A 212 14.66 -1.68 -7.66
N SER A 213 14.43 -3.00 -7.60
CA SER A 213 13.58 -3.70 -8.55
C SER A 213 12.10 -3.37 -8.39
N PHE A 214 11.68 -2.74 -7.29
CA PHE A 214 10.28 -2.35 -7.06
C PHE A 214 9.92 -1.02 -7.72
N MET A 215 10.91 -0.30 -8.27
CA MET A 215 10.71 0.99 -8.92
C MET A 215 11.23 0.98 -10.35
N ASP A 216 10.56 1.72 -11.23
CA ASP A 216 11.04 1.97 -12.58
C ASP A 216 12.36 2.75 -12.54
N SER A 217 13.41 2.20 -13.13
CA SER A 217 14.76 2.75 -13.03
C SER A 217 14.91 4.15 -13.65
N THR A 218 14.03 4.51 -14.58
CA THR A 218 14.06 5.81 -15.27
C THR A 218 13.34 6.88 -14.46
N SER A 219 12.09 6.57 -14.08
CA SER A 219 11.19 7.50 -13.43
C SER A 219 11.29 7.49 -11.91
N GLY A 220 11.79 6.42 -11.29
CA GLY A 220 11.79 6.24 -9.84
C GLY A 220 10.40 6.05 -9.22
N LEU A 221 9.37 5.83 -10.05
CA LEU A 221 8.02 5.52 -9.59
C LEU A 221 7.93 4.04 -9.21
N GLU A 222 7.10 3.71 -8.23
CA GLU A 222 6.77 2.34 -7.88
C GLU A 222 6.14 1.62 -9.09
N HIS A 223 6.49 0.35 -9.28
CA HIS A 223 5.85 -0.46 -10.31
C HIS A 223 4.35 -0.70 -10.02
N PRO A 224 3.50 -0.84 -11.05
CA PRO A 224 2.11 -1.26 -10.88
C PRO A 224 1.99 -2.60 -10.16
N VAL A 225 0.85 -2.83 -9.50
CA VAL A 225 0.58 -4.05 -8.71
C VAL A 225 0.77 -5.33 -9.51
N GLU A 226 0.46 -5.33 -10.80
CA GLU A 226 0.65 -6.48 -11.69
C GLU A 226 2.13 -6.82 -11.86
N GLU A 227 3.00 -5.82 -11.98
CA GLU A 227 4.45 -5.99 -12.10
C GLU A 227 5.06 -6.40 -10.76
N LEU A 228 4.64 -5.76 -9.65
CA LEU A 228 5.06 -6.16 -8.30
C LEU A 228 4.70 -7.62 -8.01
N THR A 229 3.50 -8.06 -8.37
CA THR A 229 3.06 -9.46 -8.20
C THR A 229 3.94 -10.42 -8.99
N LYS A 230 4.31 -10.06 -10.23
CA LYS A 230 5.25 -10.84 -11.05
C LYS A 230 6.63 -10.91 -10.42
N LEU A 231 7.13 -9.81 -9.84
CA LEU A 231 8.43 -9.79 -9.16
C LEU A 231 8.47 -10.76 -7.98
N PHE A 232 7.43 -10.78 -7.12
CA PHE A 232 7.34 -11.76 -6.03
C PHE A 232 7.31 -13.19 -6.56
N GLN A 233 6.51 -13.46 -7.60
CA GLN A 233 6.42 -14.79 -8.21
C GLN A 233 7.76 -15.25 -8.80
N GLN A 234 8.45 -14.38 -9.54
CA GLN A 234 9.74 -14.67 -10.17
C GLN A 234 10.85 -14.90 -9.13
N ALA A 235 10.80 -14.19 -8.01
CA ALA A 235 11.71 -14.42 -6.89
C ALA A 235 11.43 -15.72 -6.12
N GLY A 236 10.28 -16.38 -6.38
CA GLY A 236 9.86 -17.59 -5.67
C GLY A 236 9.21 -17.31 -4.31
N VAL A 237 8.73 -16.09 -4.06
CA VAL A 237 8.00 -15.73 -2.84
C VAL A 237 6.52 -16.09 -2.99
N ASP A 238 6.05 -17.01 -2.16
CA ASP A 238 4.64 -17.34 -2.03
C ASP A 238 3.95 -16.32 -1.11
N MET A 239 3.31 -15.31 -1.71
CA MET A 239 2.62 -14.25 -0.96
C MET A 239 1.37 -14.72 -0.20
N GLN A 240 0.93 -15.97 -0.39
CA GLN A 240 -0.16 -16.56 0.40
C GLN A 240 0.36 -17.20 1.70
N LYS A 241 1.67 -17.39 1.82
CA LYS A 241 2.32 -17.89 3.04
C LYS A 241 2.95 -16.76 3.83
N PRO A 242 3.14 -16.93 5.14
CA PRO A 242 3.90 -15.98 5.95
C PRO A 242 5.30 -15.76 5.37
N PHE A 243 5.67 -14.50 5.23
CA PHE A 243 7.04 -14.11 4.93
C PHE A 243 7.43 -12.85 5.71
N TRP A 244 8.73 -12.69 5.88
CA TRP A 244 9.34 -11.58 6.60
C TRP A 244 10.43 -10.95 5.75
N VAL A 245 10.63 -9.65 5.97
CA VAL A 245 11.54 -8.85 5.16
C VAL A 245 12.76 -8.46 5.99
N THR A 246 13.92 -8.42 5.34
CA THR A 246 15.17 -8.00 5.95
C THR A 246 16.01 -7.21 4.96
N CYS A 247 17.04 -6.55 5.45
CA CYS A 247 18.10 -5.96 4.63
C CYS A 247 19.33 -5.75 5.51
N GLY A 248 20.13 -4.72 5.25
CA GLY A 248 21.29 -4.42 6.07
C GLY A 248 20.99 -3.79 7.45
N SER A 249 19.85 -3.11 7.64
CA SER A 249 19.49 -2.46 8.92
C SER A 249 17.99 -2.14 9.02
N GLY A 250 17.15 -2.93 8.34
CA GLY A 250 15.70 -2.74 8.36
C GLY A 250 15.16 -1.47 7.67
N VAL A 251 15.96 -0.74 6.89
CA VAL A 251 15.51 0.44 6.12
C VAL A 251 14.92 0.02 4.77
N THR A 252 15.76 -0.47 3.84
CA THR A 252 15.30 -0.87 2.50
C THR A 252 14.40 -2.11 2.49
N ALA A 253 14.38 -2.90 3.58
CA ALA A 253 13.43 -3.99 3.77
C ALA A 253 11.98 -3.51 3.66
N CYS A 254 11.71 -2.26 4.06
CA CYS A 254 10.40 -1.67 4.01
C CYS A 254 9.88 -1.40 2.59
N HIS A 255 10.74 -1.44 1.55
CA HIS A 255 10.29 -1.46 0.15
C HIS A 255 9.55 -2.76 -0.18
N ILE A 256 10.08 -3.91 0.25
CA ILE A 256 9.39 -5.19 0.09
C ILE A 256 8.05 -5.16 0.85
N ALA A 257 8.03 -4.61 2.06
CA ALA A 257 6.80 -4.47 2.84
C ALA A 257 5.78 -3.54 2.18
N LEU A 258 6.22 -2.43 1.57
CA LEU A 258 5.37 -1.51 0.81
C LEU A 258 4.81 -2.19 -0.44
N ALA A 259 5.65 -2.81 -1.26
CA ALA A 259 5.24 -3.56 -2.46
C ALA A 259 4.24 -4.66 -2.11
N ALA A 260 4.52 -5.45 -1.06
CA ALA A 260 3.60 -6.48 -0.58
C ALA A 260 2.27 -5.90 -0.10
N HIS A 261 2.32 -4.76 0.59
CA HIS A 261 1.11 -4.07 1.03
C HIS A 261 0.27 -3.59 -0.16
N LEU A 262 0.88 -3.01 -1.20
CA LEU A 262 0.23 -2.61 -2.45
C LEU A 262 -0.39 -3.80 -3.17
N CYS A 263 0.35 -4.91 -3.30
CA CYS A 263 -0.20 -6.16 -3.81
C CYS A 263 -1.40 -6.63 -2.99
N GLY A 264 -1.36 -6.51 -1.67
CA GLY A 264 -2.47 -6.85 -0.77
C GLY A 264 -3.67 -5.89 -0.83
N HIS A 265 -3.45 -4.64 -1.23
CA HIS A 265 -4.42 -3.54 -1.23
C HIS A 265 -4.40 -2.85 -2.61
N PRO A 266 -4.87 -3.54 -3.66
CA PRO A 266 -4.80 -3.02 -5.02
C PRO A 266 -5.51 -1.66 -5.13
N GLU A 267 -4.90 -0.75 -5.90
CA GLU A 267 -5.34 0.64 -5.97
C GLU A 267 -6.81 0.76 -6.39
N GLY A 268 -7.54 1.67 -5.76
CA GLY A 268 -8.93 2.02 -6.10
C GLY A 268 -9.98 1.08 -5.53
N PHE A 269 -9.59 -0.09 -5.04
CA PHE A 269 -10.49 -0.98 -4.30
C PHE A 269 -10.79 -0.41 -2.92
N VAL A 270 -12.04 -0.58 -2.50
CA VAL A 270 -12.49 -0.31 -1.13
C VAL A 270 -13.13 -1.60 -0.60
N ALA A 271 -12.82 -1.96 0.64
CA ALA A 271 -13.46 -3.05 1.36
C ALA A 271 -13.42 -2.74 2.86
N VAL A 272 -14.51 -2.21 3.40
CA VAL A 272 -14.58 -1.80 4.81
C VAL A 272 -15.87 -2.28 5.48
N PRO A 273 -15.81 -2.76 6.73
CA PRO A 273 -17.01 -2.98 7.53
C PRO A 273 -17.81 -1.69 7.68
N THR A 274 -19.13 -1.82 7.61
CA THR A 274 -20.06 -0.73 7.92
C THR A 274 -20.12 -0.49 9.43
N LYS A 275 -20.79 0.59 9.86
CA LYS A 275 -21.06 0.86 11.27
C LYS A 275 -22.52 0.57 11.62
N ASN A 276 -22.72 0.03 12.81
CA ASN A 276 -24.01 -0.04 13.46
C ASN A 276 -24.47 1.37 13.92
N PRO A 277 -25.77 1.57 14.23
CA PRO A 277 -26.28 2.84 14.74
C PRO A 277 -25.58 3.36 16.00
N ASP A 278 -25.03 2.46 16.82
CA ASP A 278 -24.26 2.78 18.03
C ASP A 278 -22.78 3.14 17.75
N GLY A 279 -22.37 3.14 16.47
CA GLY A 279 -21.01 3.45 16.03
C GLY A 279 -20.03 2.28 16.06
N THR A 280 -20.44 1.10 16.54
CA THR A 280 -19.62 -0.13 16.51
C THR A 280 -19.49 -0.67 15.08
N MET A 281 -18.44 -1.46 14.81
CA MET A 281 -18.23 -2.04 13.49
C MET A 281 -19.14 -3.25 13.27
N ASN A 282 -19.83 -3.27 12.14
CA ASN A 282 -20.62 -4.41 11.68
C ASN A 282 -19.76 -5.28 10.77
N LEU A 283 -19.18 -6.34 11.33
CA LEU A 283 -18.31 -7.26 10.58
C LEU A 283 -19.08 -8.11 9.55
N MET A 284 -20.42 -8.12 9.61
CA MET A 284 -21.27 -8.90 8.71
C MET A 284 -21.72 -8.12 7.48
N ASN A 285 -21.56 -6.79 7.48
CA ASN A 285 -21.99 -5.91 6.40
C ASN A 285 -20.85 -5.00 5.99
N TRP A 286 -20.37 -5.14 4.76
CA TRP A 286 -19.24 -4.36 4.26
C TRP A 286 -19.66 -3.49 3.08
N GLU A 287 -19.08 -2.29 3.05
CA GLU A 287 -19.10 -1.40 1.89
C GLU A 287 -17.83 -1.62 1.09
N CYS A 288 -18.02 -1.95 -0.18
CA CYS A 288 -16.94 -2.20 -1.11
C CYS A 288 -17.06 -1.30 -2.34
N ALA A 289 -15.94 -1.05 -3.01
CA ALA A 289 -15.93 -0.41 -4.31
C ALA A 289 -14.86 -1.06 -5.19
N ILE A 290 -15.18 -1.23 -6.47
CA ILE A 290 -14.30 -1.84 -7.47
C ILE A 290 -14.01 -0.78 -8.53
N PRO A 291 -12.74 -0.44 -8.79
CA PRO A 291 -12.40 0.48 -9.87
C PRO A 291 -12.54 -0.24 -11.22
N GLY A 292 -12.89 0.51 -12.26
CA GLY A 292 -12.82 0.01 -13.63
C GLY A 292 -11.39 -0.28 -14.05
N LYS A 293 -11.15 -1.49 -14.58
CA LYS A 293 -9.82 -1.91 -15.05
C LYS A 293 -9.35 -1.02 -16.20
N LYS A 294 -8.10 -0.54 -16.14
CA LYS A 294 -7.50 0.29 -17.18
C LYS A 294 -7.45 -0.46 -18.52
N GLY A 295 -7.70 0.25 -19.62
CA GLY A 295 -7.75 -0.31 -20.97
C GLY A 295 -9.05 -1.06 -21.30
N THR A 296 -10.05 -1.04 -20.41
CA THR A 296 -11.33 -1.73 -20.60
C THR A 296 -12.49 -0.75 -20.77
N LEU A 297 -13.67 -1.27 -21.14
CA LEU A 297 -14.91 -0.47 -21.24
C LEU A 297 -15.34 0.16 -19.91
N TRP A 298 -14.83 -0.37 -18.80
CA TRP A 298 -15.16 0.03 -17.44
C TRP A 298 -14.22 1.12 -16.90
N GLU A 299 -13.11 1.41 -17.60
CA GLU A 299 -12.10 2.38 -17.18
C GLU A 299 -12.72 3.73 -16.77
N GLY A 300 -12.23 4.27 -15.65
CA GLY A 300 -12.67 5.55 -15.11
C GLY A 300 -13.89 5.48 -14.18
N GLY A 301 -14.61 4.35 -14.14
CA GLY A 301 -15.69 4.12 -13.18
C GLY A 301 -15.21 3.62 -11.81
N LEU A 302 -16.00 3.89 -10.76
CA LEU A 302 -15.86 3.30 -9.42
C LEU A 302 -17.21 2.70 -8.99
N TYR A 303 -17.28 1.37 -9.01
CA TYR A 303 -18.52 0.62 -8.85
C TYR A 303 -18.69 0.17 -7.40
N LYS A 304 -19.65 0.79 -6.69
CA LYS A 304 -19.94 0.50 -5.28
C LYS A 304 -20.81 -0.75 -5.15
N LEU A 305 -20.49 -1.60 -4.17
CA LEU A 305 -21.26 -2.79 -3.85
C LEU A 305 -21.27 -3.04 -2.34
N ARG A 306 -22.34 -3.68 -1.87
CA ARG A 306 -22.45 -4.20 -0.51
C ARG A 306 -22.09 -5.68 -0.49
N MET A 307 -21.29 -6.08 0.49
CA MET A 307 -20.92 -7.46 0.73
C MET A 307 -21.53 -7.90 2.07
N PHE A 308 -22.34 -8.95 2.03
CA PHE A 308 -23.12 -9.46 3.16
C PHE A 308 -22.57 -10.84 3.56
N PHE A 309 -22.13 -10.97 4.80
CA PHE A 309 -21.68 -12.22 5.37
C PHE A 309 -22.82 -12.84 6.19
N LYS A 310 -22.98 -14.15 6.08
CA LYS A 310 -23.86 -14.94 6.95
C LYS A 310 -23.12 -15.35 8.22
N ASP A 311 -23.86 -15.71 9.27
CA ASP A 311 -23.30 -16.14 10.56
C ASP A 311 -22.40 -17.38 10.47
N ASP A 312 -22.55 -18.18 9.40
CA ASP A 312 -21.76 -19.39 9.13
C ASP A 312 -20.51 -19.13 8.26
N TYR A 313 -20.23 -17.89 7.86
CA TYR A 313 -19.01 -17.54 7.14
C TYR A 313 -17.76 -17.96 7.94
N PRO A 314 -16.74 -18.60 7.33
CA PRO A 314 -16.53 -18.77 5.88
C PRO A 314 -17.09 -20.05 5.26
N SER A 315 -17.97 -20.78 5.94
CA SER A 315 -18.59 -22.00 5.39
C SER A 315 -19.42 -21.69 4.15
N SER A 316 -20.36 -20.74 4.25
CA SER A 316 -21.04 -20.17 3.07
C SER A 316 -20.28 -18.94 2.53
N PRO A 317 -20.37 -18.68 1.20
CA PRO A 317 -19.84 -17.46 0.60
C PRO A 317 -20.63 -16.22 1.07
N PRO A 318 -20.01 -15.02 1.03
CA PRO A 318 -20.74 -13.78 1.18
C PRO A 318 -21.58 -13.50 -0.06
N LYS A 319 -22.65 -12.71 0.08
CA LYS A 319 -23.42 -12.18 -1.05
C LYS A 319 -22.89 -10.81 -1.45
N CYS A 320 -22.61 -10.60 -2.73
CA CYS A 320 -22.18 -9.31 -3.28
C CYS A 320 -23.31 -8.67 -4.10
N LYS A 321 -23.55 -7.36 -3.89
CA LYS A 321 -24.62 -6.63 -4.58
C LYS A 321 -24.19 -5.21 -4.94
N PHE A 322 -24.17 -4.88 -6.22
CA PHE A 322 -23.93 -3.52 -6.70
C PHE A 322 -25.05 -2.57 -6.27
N GLU A 323 -24.66 -1.42 -5.73
CA GLU A 323 -25.59 -0.39 -5.28
C GLU A 323 -25.10 1.00 -5.75
N PRO A 324 -25.75 1.60 -6.76
CA PRO A 324 -26.92 1.08 -7.50
C PRO A 324 -26.56 -0.07 -8.46
N PRO A 325 -27.55 -0.87 -8.92
CA PRO A 325 -27.34 -1.93 -9.89
C PRO A 325 -26.69 -1.44 -11.19
N ILE A 326 -25.93 -2.32 -11.83
CA ILE A 326 -25.22 -2.04 -13.09
C ILE A 326 -25.77 -2.90 -14.23
N PHE A 327 -25.65 -2.40 -15.45
CA PHE A 327 -25.96 -3.15 -16.68
C PHE A 327 -24.82 -4.11 -17.01
N HIS A 328 -25.00 -5.41 -16.74
CA HIS A 328 -23.98 -6.44 -16.94
C HIS A 328 -24.60 -7.85 -17.08
N PRO A 329 -24.15 -8.72 -18.01
CA PRO A 329 -24.75 -10.05 -18.21
C PRO A 329 -24.84 -10.91 -16.96
N ASN A 330 -23.87 -10.82 -16.04
CA ASN A 330 -23.80 -11.61 -14.81
C ASN A 330 -24.17 -10.84 -13.52
N VAL A 331 -24.91 -9.72 -13.63
CA VAL A 331 -25.43 -8.99 -12.46
C VAL A 331 -26.94 -8.93 -12.56
N TYR A 332 -27.65 -9.51 -11.59
CA TYR A 332 -29.12 -9.48 -11.57
C TYR A 332 -29.64 -8.04 -11.54
N PRO A 333 -30.88 -7.77 -11.99
CA PRO A 333 -31.51 -6.45 -11.85
C PRO A 333 -31.54 -5.92 -10.41
N SER A 334 -31.48 -6.82 -9.41
CA SER A 334 -31.34 -6.47 -8.00
C SER A 334 -29.96 -5.91 -7.62
N GLY A 335 -28.97 -5.99 -8.51
CA GLY A 335 -27.56 -5.70 -8.26
C GLY A 335 -26.76 -6.91 -7.77
N THR A 336 -27.40 -8.03 -7.44
CA THR A 336 -26.71 -9.23 -6.95
C THR A 336 -25.76 -9.77 -8.02
N VAL A 337 -24.52 -10.08 -7.65
CA VAL A 337 -23.51 -10.62 -8.57
C VAL A 337 -23.66 -12.14 -8.70
N CYS A 338 -23.70 -12.63 -9.94
CA CYS A 338 -23.60 -14.06 -10.25
C CYS A 338 -22.15 -14.38 -10.62
N LEU A 339 -21.44 -15.08 -9.73
CA LEU A 339 -20.04 -15.48 -9.91
C LEU A 339 -19.86 -16.81 -9.18
N SER A 340 -19.20 -17.79 -9.80
CA SER A 340 -19.13 -19.15 -9.24
C SER A 340 -18.46 -19.23 -7.87
N ILE A 341 -17.50 -18.35 -7.58
CA ILE A 341 -16.87 -18.23 -6.25
C ILE A 341 -17.74 -17.52 -5.21
N LEU A 342 -18.97 -17.13 -5.55
CA LEU A 342 -19.99 -16.61 -4.62
C LEU A 342 -21.14 -17.61 -4.43
N GLU A 343 -20.99 -18.83 -4.95
CA GLU A 343 -22.00 -19.88 -4.90
C GLU A 343 -21.45 -21.12 -4.20
N GLU A 344 -22.18 -21.54 -3.16
CA GLU A 344 -21.76 -22.63 -2.26
C GLU A 344 -21.63 -23.98 -2.98
N GLU A 345 -22.50 -24.24 -3.96
CA GLU A 345 -22.54 -25.49 -4.72
C GLU A 345 -21.59 -25.50 -5.93
N LYS A 346 -20.86 -24.40 -6.19
CA LYS A 346 -19.93 -24.26 -7.32
C LYS A 346 -18.48 -24.19 -6.85
N ASP A 347 -17.85 -23.01 -6.95
CA ASP A 347 -16.41 -22.85 -6.78
C ASP A 347 -16.02 -22.22 -5.43
N TRP A 348 -16.99 -21.97 -4.54
CA TRP A 348 -16.69 -21.42 -3.22
C TRP A 348 -15.76 -22.33 -2.41
N ARG A 349 -14.78 -21.71 -1.75
CA ARG A 349 -13.93 -22.37 -0.75
C ARG A 349 -13.74 -21.41 0.42
N PRO A 350 -13.79 -21.87 1.67
CA PRO A 350 -13.57 -21.01 2.84
C PRO A 350 -12.25 -20.23 2.85
N ALA A 351 -11.25 -20.67 2.08
CA ALA A 351 -9.97 -20.00 1.91
C ALA A 351 -10.00 -18.81 0.93
N ILE A 352 -11.08 -18.61 0.17
CA ILE A 352 -11.22 -17.49 -0.75
C ILE A 352 -11.41 -16.20 0.06
N THR A 353 -10.48 -15.28 -0.15
CA THR A 353 -10.42 -13.99 0.55
C THR A 353 -11.35 -12.95 -0.07
N ILE A 354 -11.73 -11.93 0.71
CA ILE A 354 -12.47 -10.74 0.23
C ILE A 354 -11.77 -10.10 -0.97
N LYS A 355 -10.43 -10.03 -0.94
CA LYS A 355 -9.61 -9.53 -2.05
C LYS A 355 -9.84 -10.35 -3.33
N GLN A 356 -9.77 -11.68 -3.25
CA GLN A 356 -9.99 -12.56 -4.40
C GLN A 356 -11.41 -12.43 -4.95
N ILE A 357 -12.40 -12.25 -4.07
CA ILE A 357 -13.78 -11.97 -4.50
C ILE A 357 -13.84 -10.68 -5.30
N LEU A 358 -13.32 -9.57 -4.77
CA LEU A 358 -13.41 -8.27 -5.45
C LEU A 358 -12.62 -8.23 -6.76
N LEU A 359 -11.44 -8.87 -6.81
CA LEU A 359 -10.69 -9.04 -8.06
C LEU A 359 -11.44 -9.93 -9.07
N GLY A 360 -12.05 -11.02 -8.60
CA GLY A 360 -12.88 -11.90 -9.45
C GLY A 360 -14.10 -11.17 -10.02
N ILE A 361 -14.73 -10.29 -9.24
CA ILE A 361 -15.82 -9.45 -9.72
C ILE A 361 -15.30 -8.42 -10.74
N GLN A 362 -14.14 -7.79 -10.52
CA GLN A 362 -13.54 -6.87 -11.49
C GLN A 362 -13.25 -7.57 -12.83
N GLU A 363 -12.71 -8.79 -12.79
CA GLU A 363 -12.47 -9.57 -14.01
C GLU A 363 -13.77 -9.97 -14.68
N LEU A 364 -14.80 -10.37 -13.91
CA LEU A 364 -16.13 -10.68 -14.44
C LEU A 364 -16.74 -9.51 -15.22
N LEU A 365 -16.49 -8.25 -14.79
CA LEU A 365 -16.95 -7.07 -15.55
C LEU A 365 -16.31 -7.03 -16.94
N ASN A 366 -15.03 -7.35 -17.04
CA ASN A 366 -14.28 -7.32 -18.29
C ASN A 366 -14.57 -8.55 -19.18
N GLU A 367 -14.73 -9.72 -18.56
CA GLU A 367 -14.93 -11.01 -19.20
C GLU A 367 -16.24 -11.67 -18.70
N PRO A 368 -17.40 -11.27 -19.25
CA PRO A 368 -18.68 -11.81 -18.80
C PRO A 368 -18.82 -13.31 -19.10
N ASN A 369 -19.31 -14.07 -18.12
CA ASN A 369 -19.63 -15.48 -18.30
C ASN A 369 -20.98 -15.63 -19.03
N ILE A 370 -20.95 -15.78 -20.35
CA ILE A 370 -22.16 -15.94 -21.17
C ILE A 370 -22.93 -17.25 -20.95
N GLN A 371 -22.33 -18.23 -20.26
CA GLN A 371 -22.99 -19.51 -19.98
C GLN A 371 -23.94 -19.42 -18.78
N ASP A 372 -23.80 -18.38 -17.94
CA ASP A 372 -24.60 -18.20 -16.74
C ASP A 372 -25.12 -16.74 -16.60
N PRO A 373 -25.97 -16.27 -17.54
CA PRO A 373 -26.45 -14.91 -17.53
C PRO A 373 -27.49 -14.67 -16.43
N ALA A 374 -27.29 -13.59 -15.67
CA ALA A 374 -28.19 -13.10 -14.62
C ALA A 374 -29.11 -11.96 -15.08
N GLN A 375 -28.75 -11.26 -16.16
CA GLN A 375 -29.54 -10.15 -16.73
C GLN A 375 -29.77 -10.35 -18.24
N ALA A 376 -31.01 -10.70 -18.59
CA ALA A 376 -31.39 -11.05 -19.96
C ALA A 376 -31.17 -9.92 -20.97
N GLU A 377 -31.48 -8.67 -20.62
CA GLU A 377 -31.26 -7.53 -21.52
C GLU A 377 -29.76 -7.35 -21.80
N ALA A 378 -28.94 -7.26 -20.76
CA ALA A 378 -27.49 -7.09 -20.91
C ALA A 378 -26.85 -8.25 -21.66
N TYR A 379 -27.26 -9.49 -21.39
CA TYR A 379 -26.82 -10.67 -22.12
C TYR A 379 -27.21 -10.61 -23.61
N THR A 380 -28.47 -10.30 -23.91
CA THR A 380 -28.95 -10.23 -25.30
C THR A 380 -28.22 -9.14 -26.07
N THR A 381 -28.07 -7.95 -25.48
CA THR A 381 -27.29 -6.86 -26.09
C THR A 381 -25.82 -7.25 -26.27
N TYR A 382 -25.20 -7.90 -25.28
CA TYR A 382 -23.82 -8.38 -25.38
C TYR A 382 -23.62 -9.34 -26.56
N CYS A 383 -24.51 -10.32 -26.72
CA CYS A 383 -24.39 -11.37 -27.74
C CYS A 383 -24.82 -10.90 -29.14
N GLN A 384 -25.88 -10.09 -29.25
CA GLN A 384 -26.51 -9.74 -30.53
C GLN A 384 -26.13 -8.35 -31.04
N ASN A 385 -25.75 -7.42 -30.15
CA ASN A 385 -25.42 -6.04 -30.53
C ASN A 385 -24.27 -5.48 -29.68
N ARG A 386 -23.06 -5.98 -29.97
CA ARG A 386 -21.84 -5.64 -29.23
C ARG A 386 -21.58 -4.13 -29.19
N MET A 387 -21.86 -3.40 -30.27
CA MET A 387 -21.68 -1.95 -30.33
C MET A 387 -22.58 -1.21 -29.34
N ASP A 388 -23.86 -1.60 -29.23
CA ASP A 388 -24.77 -0.98 -28.26
C ASP A 388 -24.38 -1.33 -26.82
N TYR A 389 -23.95 -2.58 -26.58
CA TYR A 389 -23.42 -2.99 -25.28
C TYR A 389 -22.24 -2.11 -24.85
N GLU A 390 -21.23 -1.96 -25.71
CA GLU A 390 -20.05 -1.13 -25.44
C GLU A 390 -20.42 0.33 -25.19
N LYS A 391 -21.35 0.88 -25.99
CA LYS A 391 -21.85 2.26 -25.82
C LYS A 391 -22.48 2.45 -24.44
N ARG A 392 -23.34 1.52 -24.00
CA ARG A 392 -24.01 1.57 -22.69
C ARG A 392 -23.01 1.42 -21.55
N VAL A 393 -22.06 0.49 -21.65
CA VAL A 393 -21.03 0.30 -20.61
C VAL A 393 -20.14 1.54 -20.48
N ARG A 394 -19.71 2.16 -21.58
CA ARG A 394 -18.93 3.42 -21.52
C ARG A 394 -19.72 4.57 -20.93
N ALA A 395 -21.01 4.70 -21.25
CA ALA A 395 -21.88 5.70 -20.62
C ALA A 395 -22.04 5.43 -19.11
N GLN A 396 -22.16 4.16 -18.74
CA GLN A 396 -22.20 3.72 -17.36
C GLN A 396 -20.89 4.03 -16.60
N ALA A 397 -19.73 3.76 -17.18
CA ALA A 397 -18.43 4.08 -16.59
C ALA A 397 -18.29 5.59 -16.29
N LYS A 398 -18.70 6.44 -17.24
CA LYS A 398 -18.74 7.91 -17.03
C LYS A 398 -19.69 8.31 -15.90
N ARG A 399 -20.87 7.68 -15.82
CA ARG A 399 -21.86 7.94 -14.75
C ARG A 399 -21.33 7.56 -13.37
N PHE A 400 -20.55 6.51 -13.29
CA PHE A 400 -19.97 6.00 -12.05
C PHE A 400 -18.55 6.51 -11.76
N ALA A 401 -18.08 7.53 -12.49
CA ALA A 401 -16.79 8.13 -12.20
C ALA A 401 -16.79 8.73 -10.78
N PRO A 402 -15.71 8.55 -9.99
CA PRO A 402 -15.60 9.16 -8.68
C PRO A 402 -15.60 10.69 -8.80
N THR A 403 -16.43 11.35 -7.99
CA THR A 403 -16.53 12.82 -7.89
C THR A 403 -15.34 13.45 -7.21
#